data_AF-A0A8J5CDW6-F1
#
_entry.id   AF-A0A8J5CDW6-F1
#
_cell.length_a   1.000
_cell.length_b   1.000
_cell.length_c   1.000
_cell.angle_alpha   90.00
_cell.angle_beta   90.00
_cell.angle_gamma   90.00
#
_symmetry.space_group_name_H-M   'P 1'
#
loop_
_entity.id
_entity.type
_entity.pdbx_description
1 polymer ?
#
loop_
_entity_poly.entity_id
_entity_poly.type
_entity_poly.pdbx_seq_one_letter_code
_entity_poly.pdbx_strand_id
1 'polypeptide(L)'
;MAVNWLPPVSLTASGRPVFVPGEVERCLLPAVDLEPGENPSLSPLLSGLLVLTSHRLLWIDETSSSGFALPFAAVVHAYPPKKSIRSMFASPRIRIQVSASPDGRVVAGGTRSEMITVVLRGKNDPDVFYGRLLEVLRSRQWEVSVEAEKRDLESVSAGTSTTTAAARVRMPVVGVSGILRKEQELWESTDKSLQEAFQDLNALMSKAKEMVQLAEKMRLKLLSGPSAQGNPNEEEMGSKQDMQDWLLSVGIASPVTKESAGALYHQQLARELADFVKLPLEKAGGMIALIDVYCLYNRARGTALISPEDLLQACTLWEKFDVSVMLRKFDSGVMVIQNKAQRDEEVFARIVSLAQKPEALRTGISPSDAALTLGIAPALAKEQLLTAESIGLVCRDVSPDGFRFYINLFREIDTNDIYLIKKPGPFHAWLSAISLSG
;
A
#
# COMPACT_ATOMS: atom_id res chain seq x y z
N MET A 1 21.83 24.01 22.61
CA MET A 1 21.41 23.15 21.49
C MET A 1 21.04 21.81 22.09
N ALA A 2 19.81 21.32 21.87
CA ALA A 2 19.39 20.03 22.40
C ALA A 2 20.33 18.94 21.88
N VAL A 3 20.91 18.15 22.78
CA VAL A 3 21.74 17.02 22.40
C VAL A 3 20.80 15.93 21.91
N ASN A 4 20.77 15.69 20.60
CA ASN A 4 20.04 14.57 20.03
C ASN A 4 20.67 13.27 20.54
N TRP A 5 19.97 12.62 21.47
CA TRP A 5 20.41 11.41 22.14
C TRP A 5 20.11 10.14 21.35
N LEU A 6 19.32 10.26 20.27
CA LEU A 6 19.08 9.23 19.26
C LEU A 6 19.77 9.58 17.94
N PRO A 7 20.31 8.58 17.21
CA PRO A 7 20.82 8.79 15.86
C PRO A 7 19.73 9.29 14.90
N PRO A 8 20.07 10.21 13.96
CA PRO A 8 19.12 10.72 12.98
C PRO A 8 18.76 9.67 11.93
N VAL A 9 17.59 9.84 11.30
CA VAL A 9 17.05 8.97 10.25
C VAL A 9 16.90 9.75 8.97
N SER A 10 17.37 9.18 7.86
CA SER A 10 17.14 9.72 6.52
C SER A 10 15.67 9.52 6.13
N LEU A 11 15.01 10.61 5.74
CA LEU A 11 13.65 10.59 5.22
C LEU A 11 13.68 10.84 3.70
N THR A 12 12.70 10.26 3.01
CA THR A 12 12.41 10.57 1.61
C THR A 12 11.73 11.92 1.47
N ALA A 13 11.57 12.42 0.23
CA ALA A 13 10.86 13.67 -0.03
C ALA A 13 9.38 13.67 0.43
N SER A 14 8.78 12.49 0.63
CA SER A 14 7.42 12.34 1.18
C SER A 14 7.39 12.15 2.70
N GLY A 15 8.53 12.33 3.40
CA GLY A 15 8.62 12.20 4.85
C GLY A 15 8.68 10.75 5.36
N ARG A 16 8.71 9.75 4.47
CA ARG A 16 8.86 8.34 4.87
C ARG A 16 10.30 7.99 5.25
N PRO A 17 10.52 7.13 6.26
CA PRO A 17 11.86 6.69 6.62
C PRO A 17 12.49 5.80 5.56
N VAL A 18 13.78 5.98 5.31
CA VAL A 18 14.56 5.09 4.45
C VAL A 18 15.01 3.86 5.26
N PHE A 19 14.53 2.69 4.85
CA PHE A 19 14.86 1.41 5.50
C PHE A 19 16.22 0.87 5.06
N VAL A 20 16.92 0.21 5.98
CA VAL A 20 18.15 -0.55 5.67
C VAL A 20 17.80 -1.86 4.94
N PRO A 21 18.73 -2.49 4.21
CA PRO A 21 18.46 -3.75 3.52
C PRO A 21 17.93 -4.83 4.49
N GLY A 22 16.80 -5.45 4.15
CA GLY A 22 16.15 -6.46 5.01
C GLY A 22 15.35 -5.88 6.19
N GLU A 23 15.31 -4.55 6.37
CA GLU A 23 14.44 -3.90 7.34
C GLU A 23 12.99 -3.87 6.84
N VAL A 24 12.08 -4.36 7.68
CA VAL A 24 10.65 -4.48 7.37
C VAL A 24 9.86 -3.76 8.45
N GLU A 25 8.89 -2.95 8.05
CA GLU A 25 7.96 -2.30 8.98
C GLU A 25 7.05 -3.32 9.66
N ARG A 26 6.81 -3.16 10.96
CA ARG A 26 6.03 -4.07 11.81
C ARG A 26 4.85 -3.39 12.49
N CYS A 27 4.98 -2.11 12.83
CA CYS A 27 3.92 -1.34 13.46
C CYS A 27 4.14 0.15 13.22
N LEU A 28 3.06 0.92 13.15
CA LEU A 28 3.09 2.36 13.05
C LEU A 28 2.05 2.94 14.00
N LEU A 29 2.47 3.86 14.86
CA LEU A 29 1.63 4.48 15.90
C LEU A 29 1.73 6.00 15.81
N PRO A 30 0.61 6.72 15.63
CA PRO A 30 0.60 8.17 15.65
C PRO A 30 0.59 8.71 17.09
N ALA A 31 0.93 10.00 17.25
CA ALA A 31 0.85 10.73 18.51
C ALA A 31 1.61 10.06 19.66
N VAL A 32 2.87 9.68 19.43
CA VAL A 32 3.73 9.08 20.43
C VAL A 32 4.80 10.06 20.88
N ASP A 33 5.01 10.13 22.20
CA ASP A 33 6.18 10.81 22.76
C ASP A 33 7.28 9.81 23.11
N LEU A 34 8.53 10.22 22.92
CA LEU A 34 9.70 9.58 23.48
C LEU A 34 10.33 10.49 24.52
N GLU A 35 10.16 10.10 25.78
CA GLU A 35 10.76 10.81 26.91
C GLU A 35 12.04 10.09 27.34
N PRO A 36 13.21 10.77 27.30
CA PRO A 36 14.40 10.26 27.96
C PRO A 36 14.15 10.19 29.47
N GLY A 37 14.80 9.26 30.16
CA GLY A 37 14.60 8.97 31.57
C GLY A 37 15.12 10.07 32.50
N GLU A 38 15.66 9.69 33.66
CA GLU A 38 16.05 10.61 34.75
C GLU A 38 17.19 11.60 34.42
N ASN A 39 17.55 11.75 33.14
CA ASN A 39 18.61 12.62 32.68
C ASN A 39 18.02 13.95 32.14
N PRO A 40 17.95 15.02 32.96
CA PRO A 40 17.29 16.29 32.61
C PRO A 40 17.99 17.08 31.49
N SER A 41 19.15 16.60 31.03
CA SER A 41 19.91 17.18 29.93
C SER A 41 19.35 16.81 28.54
N LEU A 42 18.50 15.79 28.47
CA LEU A 42 17.93 15.26 27.23
C LEU A 42 16.51 15.79 26.99
N SER A 43 16.26 16.33 25.81
CA SER A 43 14.93 16.84 25.45
C SER A 43 13.99 15.70 25.03
N PRO A 44 12.72 15.71 25.47
CA PRO A 44 11.72 14.77 24.99
C PRO A 44 11.35 15.05 23.53
N LEU A 45 11.00 14.01 22.80
CA LEU A 45 10.44 14.07 21.46
C LEU A 45 8.93 13.92 21.58
N LEU A 46 8.15 14.91 21.13
CA LEU A 46 6.72 15.02 21.44
C LEU A 46 5.86 14.88 20.19
N SER A 47 4.77 14.11 20.30
CA SER A 47 3.71 14.00 19.29
C SER A 47 4.18 13.58 17.89
N GLY A 48 5.13 12.64 17.80
CA GLY A 48 5.62 12.13 16.53
C GLY A 48 4.93 10.84 16.08
N LEU A 49 5.25 10.46 14.85
CA LEU A 49 4.89 9.18 14.25
C LEU A 49 5.95 8.15 14.63
N LEU A 50 5.55 7.12 15.37
CA LEU A 50 6.43 6.03 15.78
C LEU A 50 6.31 4.87 14.79
N VAL A 51 7.42 4.43 14.21
CA VAL A 51 7.49 3.29 13.30
C VAL A 51 8.35 2.20 13.91
N LEU A 52 7.74 1.08 14.30
CA LEU A 52 8.43 -0.14 14.71
C LEU A 52 8.84 -0.91 13.47
N THR A 53 10.13 -1.10 13.24
CA THR A 53 10.63 -1.97 12.16
C THR A 53 11.15 -3.29 12.73
N SER A 54 11.77 -4.14 11.91
CA SER A 54 12.49 -5.32 12.36
C SER A 54 13.85 -5.01 12.99
N HIS A 55 14.40 -3.79 12.80
CA HIS A 55 15.76 -3.43 13.18
C HIS A 55 15.87 -2.29 14.20
N ARG A 56 14.90 -1.38 14.21
CA ARG A 56 14.91 -0.19 15.06
C ARG A 56 13.50 0.36 15.28
N LEU A 57 13.37 1.19 16.30
CA LEU A 57 12.17 1.97 16.56
C LEU A 57 12.44 3.40 16.06
N LEU A 58 11.69 3.84 15.05
CA LEU A 58 11.83 5.15 14.46
C LEU A 58 10.80 6.10 15.05
N TRP A 59 11.18 7.35 15.26
CA TRP A 59 10.29 8.43 15.62
C TRP A 59 10.46 9.54 14.61
N ILE A 60 9.37 10.01 14.03
CA ILE A 60 9.37 10.98 12.93
C ILE A 60 8.48 12.15 13.33
N ASP A 61 9.03 13.35 13.23
CA ASP A 61 8.27 14.58 13.32
C ASP A 61 7.81 14.99 11.92
N GLU A 62 6.51 14.81 11.67
CA GLU A 62 5.89 15.16 10.39
C GLU A 62 5.95 16.67 10.11
N THR A 63 6.04 17.53 11.15
CA THR A 63 6.06 18.98 10.97
C THR A 63 7.43 19.51 10.55
N SER A 64 8.50 18.95 11.12
CA SER A 64 9.89 19.36 10.81
C SER A 64 10.58 18.46 9.78
N SER A 65 9.91 17.41 9.30
CA SER A 65 10.51 16.38 8.43
C SER A 65 11.83 15.84 8.98
N SER A 66 11.90 15.67 10.30
CA SER A 66 13.06 15.13 11.00
C SER A 66 12.72 13.78 11.62
N GLY A 67 13.69 12.87 11.67
CA GLY A 67 13.51 11.53 12.19
C GLY A 67 14.67 11.09 13.07
N PHE A 68 14.37 10.28 14.08
CA PHE A 68 15.31 9.71 15.03
C PHE A 68 15.08 8.21 15.17
N ALA A 69 16.15 7.44 15.35
CA ALA A 69 16.08 5.99 15.48
C ALA A 69 16.57 5.54 16.86
N LEU A 70 15.87 4.59 17.44
CA LEU A 70 16.32 3.77 18.54
C LEU A 70 16.70 2.38 18.00
N PRO A 71 18.01 2.06 17.84
CA PRO A 71 18.46 0.75 17.35
C PRO A 71 18.13 -0.36 18.34
N PHE A 72 17.57 -1.49 17.88
CA PHE A 72 17.29 -2.62 18.78
C PHE A 72 18.55 -3.31 19.29
N ALA A 73 19.66 -3.20 18.57
CA ALA A 73 20.97 -3.62 19.07
C ALA A 73 21.40 -2.89 20.35
N ALA A 74 20.83 -1.71 20.65
CA ALA A 74 21.08 -0.99 21.88
C ALA A 74 20.07 -1.32 23.00
N VAL A 75 18.97 -2.02 22.70
CA VAL A 75 17.93 -2.33 23.69
C VAL A 75 18.39 -3.49 24.59
N VAL A 76 18.40 -3.23 25.90
CA VAL A 76 18.74 -4.22 26.94
C VAL A 76 17.47 -4.93 27.41
N HIS A 77 16.40 -4.19 27.68
CA HIS A 77 15.15 -4.75 28.19
C HIS A 77 13.95 -3.85 27.88
N ALA A 78 12.77 -4.44 27.68
CA ALA A 78 11.51 -3.70 27.53
C ALA A 78 10.52 -4.14 28.62
N TYR A 79 10.09 -3.20 29.44
CA TYR A 79 9.17 -3.45 30.56
C TYR A 79 7.71 -3.38 30.10
N PRO A 80 6.83 -4.26 30.61
CA PRO A 80 5.41 -4.26 30.26
C PRO A 80 4.73 -2.97 30.75
N PRO A 81 3.63 -2.56 30.10
CA PRO A 81 2.84 -1.41 30.54
C PRO A 81 2.30 -1.66 31.96
N LYS A 82 2.45 -0.67 32.84
CA LYS A 82 1.94 -0.79 34.22
C LYS A 82 0.41 -0.71 34.21
N LYS A 83 -0.26 -1.72 34.78
CA LYS A 83 -1.72 -1.73 34.99
C LYS A 83 -2.02 -1.28 36.42
N SER A 84 -2.35 0.00 36.62
CA SER A 84 -2.71 0.56 37.92
C SER A 84 -4.02 1.34 37.81
N ILE A 85 -4.80 1.44 38.89
CA ILE A 85 -6.02 2.26 38.94
C ILE A 85 -5.72 3.73 38.58
N ARG A 86 -4.51 4.24 38.91
CA ARG A 86 -4.06 5.58 38.49
C ARG A 86 -3.69 5.68 37.00
N SER A 87 -3.39 4.57 36.33
CA SER A 87 -3.07 4.55 34.89
C SER A 87 -4.30 4.54 33.98
N MET A 88 -5.52 4.47 34.53
CA MET A 88 -6.74 4.67 33.73
C MET A 88 -6.96 6.14 33.32
N PHE A 89 -6.33 7.09 34.01
CA PHE A 89 -6.46 8.53 33.74
C PHE A 89 -5.20 9.15 33.12
N ALA A 90 -4.17 8.34 32.86
CA ALA A 90 -2.91 8.79 32.28
C ALA A 90 -2.65 8.05 30.97
N SER A 91 -1.96 8.70 30.04
CA SER A 91 -1.51 8.09 28.79
C SER A 91 -0.69 6.82 29.09
N PRO A 92 -0.92 5.69 28.40
CA PRO A 92 -0.14 4.48 28.58
C PRO A 92 1.37 4.70 28.36
N ARG A 93 2.19 4.09 29.22
CA ARG A 93 3.66 4.27 29.22
C ARG A 93 4.35 2.92 29.16
N ILE A 94 5.27 2.78 28.21
CA ILE A 94 6.12 1.60 28.03
C ILE A 94 7.56 2.05 28.21
N ARG A 95 8.32 1.30 29.01
CA ARG A 95 9.68 1.66 29.38
C ARG A 95 10.66 0.72 28.68
N ILE A 96 11.60 1.28 27.92
CA ILE A 96 12.64 0.56 27.20
C ILE A 96 14.00 0.96 27.74
N GLN A 97 14.72 0.00 28.32
CA GLN A 97 16.07 0.17 28.84
C GLN A 97 17.06 -0.06 27.72
N VAL A 98 17.98 0.89 27.54
CA VAL A 98 18.93 0.91 26.43
C VAL A 98 20.34 1.12 26.94
N SER A 99 21.31 0.70 26.13
CA SER A 99 22.72 0.98 26.33
C SER A 99 23.09 2.32 25.70
N ALA A 100 23.90 3.10 26.41
CA ALA A 100 24.29 4.45 26.04
C ALA A 100 25.79 4.68 26.25
N SER A 101 26.35 5.57 25.43
CA SER A 101 27.70 6.12 25.56
C SER A 101 27.84 6.95 26.84
N PRO A 102 29.05 7.18 27.36
CA PRO A 102 29.29 8.13 28.46
C PRO A 102 28.63 9.50 28.27
N ASP A 103 28.49 9.95 27.01
CA ASP A 103 27.89 11.22 26.60
C ASP A 103 26.34 11.19 26.52
N GLY A 104 25.68 10.10 26.93
CA GLY A 104 24.22 9.97 26.95
C GLY A 104 23.57 9.64 25.60
N ARG A 105 24.35 9.39 24.56
CA ARG A 105 23.85 8.95 23.24
C ARG A 105 23.60 7.45 23.23
N VAL A 106 22.47 7.03 22.67
CA VAL A 106 22.10 5.62 22.58
C VAL A 106 22.96 4.92 21.53
N VAL A 107 23.67 3.85 21.93
CA VAL A 107 24.57 3.08 21.06
C VAL A 107 24.64 1.65 21.54
N ALA A 108 24.72 0.69 20.60
CA ALA A 108 24.88 -0.71 20.92
C ALA A 108 26.21 -0.95 21.65
N GLY A 109 26.18 -1.68 22.77
CA GLY A 109 27.38 -1.97 23.56
C GLY A 109 27.90 -0.79 24.40
N GLY A 110 27.08 0.24 24.63
CA GLY A 110 27.41 1.33 25.54
C GLY A 110 27.68 0.88 26.98
N THR A 111 28.50 1.63 27.72
CA THR A 111 28.88 1.32 29.11
C THR A 111 27.86 1.78 30.15
N ARG A 112 26.93 2.66 29.76
CA ARG A 112 25.84 3.15 30.62
C ARG A 112 24.51 2.55 30.19
N SER A 113 23.54 2.55 31.10
CA SER A 113 22.16 2.19 30.77
C SER A 113 21.24 3.37 31.03
N GLU A 114 20.41 3.70 30.05
CA GLU A 114 19.42 4.78 30.09
C GLU A 114 18.02 4.19 29.90
N MET A 115 17.04 4.84 30.52
CA MET A 115 15.63 4.43 30.43
C MET A 115 14.92 5.37 29.46
N ILE A 116 14.29 4.85 28.41
CA ILE A 116 13.43 5.63 27.52
C ILE A 116 11.99 5.24 27.79
N THR A 117 11.11 6.24 27.92
CA THR A 117 9.68 6.02 28.07
C THR A 117 8.96 6.37 26.77
N VAL A 118 8.32 5.37 26.18
CA VAL A 118 7.38 5.52 25.07
C VAL A 118 6.01 5.85 25.68
N VAL A 119 5.53 7.06 25.45
CA VAL A 119 4.22 7.52 25.91
C VAL A 119 3.26 7.48 24.74
N LEU A 120 2.29 6.57 24.81
CA LEU A 120 1.28 6.40 23.78
C LEU A 120 0.13 7.38 24.05
N ARG A 121 -0.03 8.41 23.22
CA ARG A 121 -1.22 9.27 23.28
C ARG A 121 -2.27 8.77 22.28
N GLY A 122 -3.53 9.18 22.45
CA GLY A 122 -4.63 8.76 21.59
C GLY A 122 -5.13 7.34 21.86
N LYS A 123 -5.85 6.75 20.89
CA LYS A 123 -6.47 5.42 21.00
C LYS A 123 -5.51 4.28 20.64
N ASN A 124 -4.28 4.32 21.16
CA ASN A 124 -3.27 3.29 20.92
C ASN A 124 -3.33 2.21 22.02
N ASP A 125 -3.37 0.93 21.63
CA ASP A 125 -3.35 -0.18 22.60
C ASP A 125 -1.90 -0.50 23.03
N PRO A 126 -1.54 -0.27 24.32
CA PRO A 126 -0.19 -0.51 24.82
C PRO A 126 0.18 -1.99 24.87
N ASP A 127 -0.78 -2.89 25.13
CA ASP A 127 -0.50 -4.32 25.27
C ASP A 127 -0.20 -4.93 23.88
N VAL A 128 -0.94 -4.53 22.85
CA VAL A 128 -0.69 -4.94 21.46
C VAL A 128 0.67 -4.45 20.97
N PHE A 129 1.00 -3.17 21.19
CA PHE A 129 2.30 -2.65 20.80
C PHE A 129 3.45 -3.33 21.55
N TYR A 130 3.30 -3.52 22.87
CA TYR A 130 4.30 -4.22 23.67
C TYR A 130 4.52 -5.66 23.20
N GLY A 131 3.45 -6.38 22.84
CA GLY A 131 3.53 -7.73 22.27
C GLY A 131 4.33 -7.77 20.97
N ARG A 132 4.08 -6.84 20.04
CA ARG A 132 4.84 -6.71 18.78
C ARG A 132 6.30 -6.32 19.02
N LEU A 133 6.55 -5.39 19.93
CA LEU A 133 7.92 -5.00 20.32
C LEU A 133 8.70 -6.22 20.85
N LEU A 134 8.10 -7.03 21.71
CA LEU A 134 8.72 -8.24 22.23
C LEU A 134 8.95 -9.32 21.17
N GLU A 135 8.04 -9.46 20.20
CA GLU A 135 8.23 -10.37 19.07
C GLU A 135 9.45 -9.96 18.23
N VAL A 136 9.54 -8.68 17.88
CA VAL A 136 10.70 -8.13 17.16
C VAL A 136 11.98 -8.34 17.96
N LEU A 137 11.98 -7.96 19.25
CA LEU A 137 13.14 -8.09 20.11
C LEU A 137 13.61 -9.55 20.27
N ARG A 138 12.68 -10.52 20.28
CA ARG A 138 13.01 -11.95 20.30
C ARG A 138 13.51 -12.47 18.96
N SER A 139 13.01 -11.94 17.85
CA SER A 139 13.40 -12.38 16.51
C SER A 139 14.84 -12.02 16.13
N ARG A 140 15.41 -10.98 16.77
CA ARG A 140 16.79 -10.49 16.56
C ARG A 140 17.19 -10.37 15.08
N GLN A 141 16.25 -9.99 14.22
CA GLN A 141 16.45 -9.93 12.76
C GLN A 141 17.59 -8.98 12.36
N TRP A 142 17.93 -7.99 13.20
CA TRP A 142 19.06 -7.10 12.98
C TRP A 142 20.44 -7.76 13.09
N GLU A 143 20.54 -8.98 13.60
CA GLU A 143 21.82 -9.70 13.76
C GLU A 143 22.16 -10.53 12.51
N VAL A 144 21.14 -10.97 11.76
CA VAL A 144 21.31 -11.80 10.56
C VAL A 144 22.04 -11.04 9.45
N SER A 145 21.85 -9.72 9.37
CA SER A 145 22.52 -8.85 8.41
C SER A 145 24.02 -8.68 8.71
N VAL A 146 24.45 -8.80 9.98
CA VAL A 146 25.86 -8.63 10.39
C VAL A 146 26.70 -9.86 10.03
N GLU A 147 26.08 -11.04 9.92
CA GLU A 147 26.77 -12.27 9.52
C GLU A 147 26.93 -12.42 8.00
N ALA A 148 26.10 -11.75 7.20
CA ALA A 148 26.24 -11.76 5.74
C ALA A 148 27.48 -10.96 5.30
N GLU A 149 27.75 -9.81 5.92
CA GLU A 149 28.94 -8.99 5.62
C GLU A 149 30.25 -9.59 6.14
N LYS A 150 30.22 -10.43 7.19
CA LYS A 150 31.41 -11.14 7.67
C LYS A 150 31.76 -12.40 6.87
N ARG A 151 30.77 -13.04 6.23
CA ARG A 151 30.99 -14.28 5.47
C ARG A 151 31.65 -14.06 4.10
N ASP A 152 31.57 -12.85 3.54
CA ASP A 152 32.22 -12.52 2.26
C ASP A 152 33.74 -12.26 2.37
N LEU A 153 34.32 -12.33 3.57
CA LEU A 153 35.76 -12.14 3.81
C LEU A 153 36.52 -13.41 4.22
N GLU A 154 35.85 -14.53 4.53
CA GLU A 154 36.51 -15.75 5.07
C GLU A 154 36.34 -17.01 4.20
N SER A 155 35.68 -16.97 3.04
CA SER A 155 35.47 -18.17 2.20
C SER A 155 36.58 -18.42 1.16
N VAL A 156 37.84 -18.27 1.55
CA VAL A 156 39.01 -18.79 0.81
C VAL A 156 40.00 -19.45 1.78
N SER A 157 39.68 -20.63 2.32
CA SER A 157 40.64 -21.74 2.49
C SER A 157 40.07 -22.91 3.28
N ALA A 158 40.45 -24.11 2.84
CA ALA A 158 40.42 -25.41 3.51
C ALA A 158 39.02 -25.99 3.82
N GLY A 159 38.72 -27.25 3.53
CA GLY A 159 39.60 -28.41 3.37
C GLY A 159 38.96 -29.57 4.13
N THR A 160 38.60 -30.60 3.39
CA THR A 160 37.96 -31.86 3.81
C THR A 160 38.48 -32.44 5.12
N SER A 161 37.58 -32.76 6.06
CA SER A 161 37.77 -33.92 6.95
C SER A 161 36.45 -34.46 7.49
N THR A 162 36.23 -35.73 7.18
CA THR A 162 35.26 -36.68 7.73
C THR A 162 35.53 -36.96 9.21
N THR A 163 34.49 -36.95 10.04
CA THR A 163 34.46 -37.75 11.28
C THR A 163 33.13 -38.49 11.42
N THR A 164 33.27 -39.75 11.81
CA THR A 164 32.27 -40.79 11.98
C THR A 164 31.63 -40.71 13.37
N ALA A 165 30.31 -40.85 13.46
CA ALA A 165 29.63 -41.21 14.71
C ALA A 165 28.42 -42.09 14.43
N ALA A 166 28.38 -43.22 15.12
CA ALA A 166 27.52 -44.37 14.88
C ALA A 166 26.06 -44.12 15.28
N ALA A 167 25.13 -44.44 14.37
CA ALA A 167 23.71 -44.61 14.66
C ALA A 167 23.30 -46.05 14.35
N ARG A 168 22.70 -46.72 15.34
CA ARG A 168 22.26 -48.11 15.31
C ARG A 168 21.21 -48.32 14.22
N VAL A 169 21.53 -49.17 13.24
CA VAL A 169 20.60 -49.62 12.20
C VAL A 169 19.56 -50.57 12.83
N ARG A 170 18.30 -50.15 12.86
CA ARG A 170 17.16 -51.08 13.01
C ARG A 170 16.89 -51.69 11.64
N MET A 171 16.91 -53.02 11.57
CA MET A 171 16.64 -53.78 10.35
C MET A 171 15.21 -53.50 9.84
N PRO A 172 15.01 -53.17 8.55
CA PRO A 172 13.68 -53.12 7.97
C PRO A 172 13.18 -54.53 7.67
N VAL A 173 11.94 -54.82 8.00
CA VAL A 173 11.21 -56.00 7.52
C VAL A 173 10.92 -55.77 6.03
N VAL A 174 11.67 -56.44 5.16
CA VAL A 174 11.53 -56.33 3.69
C VAL A 174 10.62 -57.45 3.18
N GLY A 175 9.49 -57.08 2.58
CA GLY A 175 8.58 -58.00 1.91
C GLY A 175 7.36 -57.27 1.33
N VAL A 176 6.72 -57.84 0.30
CA VAL A 176 5.52 -57.27 -0.36
C VAL A 176 4.39 -57.01 0.65
N SER A 177 4.26 -57.87 1.68
CA SER A 177 3.32 -57.67 2.79
C SER A 177 3.65 -56.46 3.68
N GLY A 178 4.92 -56.04 3.74
CA GLY A 178 5.35 -54.85 4.50
C GLY A 178 5.04 -53.54 3.76
N ILE A 179 5.13 -53.54 2.43
CA ILE A 179 4.72 -52.40 1.60
C ILE A 179 3.20 -52.23 1.64
N LEU A 180 2.44 -53.32 1.49
CA LEU A 180 0.97 -53.31 1.61
C LEU A 180 0.51 -52.82 2.98
N ARG A 181 1.19 -53.25 4.05
CA ARG A 181 0.89 -52.79 5.41
C ARG A 181 1.22 -51.31 5.61
N LYS A 182 2.35 -50.83 5.08
CA LYS A 182 2.73 -49.41 5.14
C LYS A 182 1.77 -48.53 4.32
N GLU A 183 1.34 -49.01 3.17
CA GLU A 183 0.35 -48.32 2.34
C GLU A 183 -1.00 -48.26 3.08
N GLN A 184 -1.48 -49.38 3.63
CA GLN A 184 -2.69 -49.40 4.46
C GLN A 184 -2.61 -48.47 5.67
N GLU A 185 -1.49 -48.46 6.39
CA GLU A 185 -1.26 -47.54 7.54
C GLU A 185 -1.21 -46.06 7.08
N LEU A 186 -0.71 -45.78 5.88
CA LEU A 186 -0.79 -44.45 5.25
C LEU A 186 -2.23 -44.07 4.91
N TRP A 187 -3.01 -44.99 4.33
CA TRP A 187 -4.43 -44.75 4.04
C TRP A 187 -5.22 -44.49 5.33
N GLU A 188 -5.03 -45.30 6.36
CA GLU A 188 -5.71 -45.15 7.66
C GLU A 188 -5.31 -43.87 8.40
N SER A 189 -4.03 -43.46 8.34
CA SER A 189 -3.59 -42.19 8.92
C SER A 189 -4.06 -40.97 8.13
N THR A 190 -4.14 -41.07 6.81
CA THR A 190 -4.66 -39.98 5.95
C THR A 190 -6.17 -39.85 6.10
N ASP A 191 -6.91 -40.96 6.18
CA ASP A 191 -8.36 -40.97 6.42
C ASP A 191 -8.70 -40.41 7.81
N LYS A 192 -7.95 -40.82 8.83
CA LYS A 192 -8.09 -40.25 10.18
C LYS A 192 -7.79 -38.75 10.22
N SER A 193 -6.71 -38.30 9.56
CA SER A 193 -6.36 -36.88 9.48
C SER A 193 -7.42 -36.07 8.72
N LEU A 194 -8.00 -36.66 7.66
CA LEU A 194 -9.06 -36.05 6.88
C LEU A 194 -10.37 -35.97 7.68
N GLN A 195 -10.69 -36.99 8.48
CA GLN A 195 -11.86 -37.01 9.33
C GLN A 195 -11.74 -36.07 10.54
N GLU A 196 -10.55 -35.95 11.13
CA GLU A 196 -10.23 -34.92 12.12
C GLU A 196 -10.35 -33.52 11.50
N ALA A 197 -9.82 -33.29 10.30
CA ALA A 197 -9.98 -32.01 9.59
C ALA A 197 -11.45 -31.68 9.27
N PHE A 198 -12.28 -32.66 8.93
CA PHE A 198 -13.72 -32.45 8.72
C PHE A 198 -14.49 -32.22 10.02
N GLN A 199 -14.09 -32.85 11.13
CA GLN A 199 -14.66 -32.55 12.45
C GLN A 199 -14.30 -31.15 12.90
N ASP A 200 -13.06 -30.72 12.71
CA ASP A 200 -12.62 -29.36 13.02
C ASP A 200 -13.30 -28.33 12.12
N LEU A 201 -13.49 -28.62 10.83
CA LEU A 201 -14.26 -27.77 9.93
C LEU A 201 -15.72 -27.70 10.38
N ASN A 202 -16.34 -28.80 10.79
CA ASN A 202 -17.71 -28.79 11.31
C ASN A 202 -17.82 -28.06 12.65
N ALA A 203 -16.83 -28.16 13.53
CA ALA A 203 -16.76 -27.39 14.77
C ALA A 203 -16.61 -25.89 14.47
N LEU A 204 -15.76 -25.53 13.51
CA LEU A 204 -15.59 -24.17 13.00
C LEU A 204 -16.88 -23.64 12.37
N MET A 205 -17.54 -24.42 11.51
CA MET A 205 -18.82 -24.09 10.88
C MET A 205 -19.94 -23.97 11.91
N SER A 206 -19.95 -24.79 12.96
CA SER A 206 -20.90 -24.66 14.07
C SER A 206 -20.67 -23.36 14.84
N LYS A 207 -19.41 -23.00 15.12
CA LYS A 207 -19.07 -21.75 15.81
C LYS A 207 -19.37 -20.52 14.95
N ALA A 208 -19.09 -20.59 13.65
CA ALA A 208 -19.46 -19.56 12.69
C ALA A 208 -20.98 -19.43 12.56
N LYS A 209 -21.73 -20.54 12.56
CA LYS A 209 -23.20 -20.53 12.53
C LYS A 209 -23.80 -19.93 13.80
N GLU A 210 -23.27 -20.26 14.97
CA GLU A 210 -23.66 -19.63 16.25
C GLU A 210 -23.42 -18.10 16.20
N MET A 211 -22.28 -17.68 15.65
CA MET A 211 -21.92 -16.27 15.49
C MET A 211 -22.82 -15.54 14.48
N VAL A 212 -23.15 -16.17 13.35
CA VAL A 212 -24.07 -15.64 12.33
C VAL A 212 -25.50 -15.56 12.87
N GLN A 213 -25.97 -16.57 13.60
CA GLN A 213 -27.29 -16.56 14.24
C GLN A 213 -27.40 -15.49 15.33
N LEU A 214 -26.31 -15.22 16.06
CA LEU A 214 -26.24 -14.12 17.01
C LEU A 214 -26.35 -12.77 16.29
N ALA A 215 -25.61 -12.61 15.18
CA ALA A 215 -25.66 -11.41 14.35
C ALA A 215 -27.06 -11.21 13.72
N GLU A 216 -27.73 -12.27 13.26
CA GLU A 216 -29.10 -12.20 12.73
C GLU A 216 -30.13 -11.89 13.82
N LYS A 217 -30.03 -12.49 15.01
CA LYS A 217 -30.90 -12.16 16.15
C LYS A 217 -30.72 -10.71 16.62
N MET A 218 -29.49 -10.20 16.59
CA MET A 218 -29.22 -8.79 16.90
C MET A 218 -29.75 -7.87 15.79
N ARG A 219 -29.55 -8.22 14.52
CA ARG A 219 -30.14 -7.50 13.37
C ARG A 219 -31.66 -7.45 13.45
N LEU A 220 -32.32 -8.55 13.82
CA LEU A 220 -33.77 -8.60 13.99
C LEU A 220 -34.24 -7.76 15.16
N LYS A 221 -33.54 -7.76 16.31
CA LYS A 221 -33.82 -6.87 17.44
C LYS A 221 -33.64 -5.38 17.09
N LEU A 222 -32.73 -5.06 16.18
CA LEU A 222 -32.52 -3.70 15.67
C LEU A 222 -33.55 -3.26 14.62
N LEU A 223 -34.13 -4.22 13.91
CA LEU A 223 -35.27 -3.98 13.01
C LEU A 223 -36.61 -3.93 13.77
N SER A 224 -36.65 -4.42 15.02
CA SER A 224 -37.83 -4.40 15.89
C SER A 224 -37.72 -3.33 17.01
N GLY A 225 -37.87 -2.06 16.60
CA GLY A 225 -38.23 -0.92 17.47
C GLY A 225 -37.25 0.26 17.41
N PRO A 226 -37.73 1.53 17.31
CA PRO A 226 -38.77 2.04 18.21
C PRO A 226 -40.05 2.48 17.48
N SER A 227 -41.16 1.80 17.79
CA SER A 227 -42.49 2.42 17.73
C SER A 227 -43.00 2.54 19.16
N ALA A 228 -43.14 3.79 19.60
CA ALA A 228 -43.90 4.30 20.74
C ALA A 228 -43.55 3.82 22.17
N GLN A 229 -43.34 4.84 23.00
CA GLN A 229 -43.47 4.96 24.46
C GLN A 229 -42.19 4.92 25.29
N GLY A 230 -41.99 6.05 25.97
CA GLY A 230 -40.74 6.47 26.58
C GLY A 230 -40.44 5.83 27.93
N ASN A 231 -39.14 5.86 28.24
CA ASN A 231 -38.62 6.09 29.58
C ASN A 231 -37.23 6.74 29.45
N PRO A 232 -36.91 7.82 30.19
CA PRO A 232 -35.69 8.59 30.00
C PRO A 232 -34.61 8.15 31.00
N ASN A 233 -34.22 6.88 30.98
CA ASN A 233 -33.09 6.38 31.76
C ASN A 233 -32.62 5.06 31.15
N GLU A 234 -31.66 5.15 30.24
CA GLU A 234 -30.57 4.20 30.05
C GLU A 234 -29.69 4.74 28.92
N GLU A 235 -28.41 4.89 29.21
CA GLU A 235 -27.40 5.45 28.31
C GLU A 235 -27.37 4.62 27.03
N GLU A 236 -27.86 5.25 25.95
CA GLU A 236 -28.05 4.69 24.62
C GLU A 236 -26.68 4.44 23.97
N MET A 237 -26.10 3.30 24.33
CA MET A 237 -24.83 2.78 23.85
C MET A 237 -25.02 2.08 22.50
N GLY A 238 -24.20 2.45 21.51
CA GLY A 238 -23.91 1.61 20.36
C GLY A 238 -24.37 2.15 19.02
N SER A 239 -23.69 3.17 18.49
CA SER A 239 -23.87 3.63 17.12
C SER A 239 -23.61 2.48 16.14
N LYS A 240 -24.19 2.54 14.94
CA LYS A 240 -23.88 1.71 13.76
C LYS A 240 -22.36 1.58 13.47
N GLN A 241 -21.54 2.47 14.02
CA GLN A 241 -20.07 2.40 14.07
C GLN A 241 -19.52 1.29 14.97
N ASP A 242 -20.05 1.11 16.19
CA ASP A 242 -19.50 0.19 17.20
C ASP A 242 -19.67 -1.28 16.75
N MET A 243 -20.70 -1.52 15.94
CA MET A 243 -20.98 -2.81 15.30
C MET A 243 -20.02 -3.10 14.13
N GLN A 244 -19.53 -2.07 13.45
CA GLN A 244 -18.54 -2.19 12.37
C GLN A 244 -17.16 -2.49 12.96
N ASP A 245 -16.82 -1.90 14.11
CA ASP A 245 -15.59 -2.14 14.87
C ASP A 245 -15.51 -3.56 15.46
N TRP A 246 -16.64 -4.17 15.83
CA TRP A 246 -16.64 -5.55 16.34
C TRP A 246 -16.43 -6.61 15.25
N LEU A 247 -16.95 -6.39 14.04
CA LEU A 247 -16.70 -7.26 12.86
C LEU A 247 -15.23 -7.21 12.40
N LEU A 248 -14.49 -6.16 12.75
CA LEU A 248 -13.08 -5.95 12.41
C LEU A 248 -12.11 -6.67 13.38
N SER A 249 -12.58 -7.12 14.54
CA SER A 249 -11.75 -7.67 15.62
C SER A 249 -11.30 -9.14 15.45
N VAL A 250 -11.63 -9.80 14.32
CA VAL A 250 -11.56 -11.29 14.23
C VAL A 250 -10.38 -11.85 13.40
N GLY A 251 -9.54 -11.08 12.69
CA GLY A 251 -8.59 -11.74 11.76
C GLY A 251 -7.27 -11.06 11.39
N ILE A 252 -6.24 -11.32 12.21
CA ILE A 252 -4.81 -11.56 11.91
C ILE A 252 -4.04 -10.60 10.94
N ALA A 253 -2.91 -10.11 11.44
CA ALA A 253 -2.16 -8.94 10.99
C ALA A 253 -1.14 -9.14 9.84
N SER A 254 -1.12 -8.19 8.90
CA SER A 254 0.02 -7.56 8.16
C SER A 254 -0.56 -6.74 6.96
N PRO A 255 0.24 -6.11 6.08
CA PRO A 255 0.30 -4.66 5.83
C PRO A 255 -0.98 -4.01 5.27
N VAL A 256 -1.29 -2.78 5.70
CA VAL A 256 -2.49 -1.95 5.36
C VAL A 256 -3.58 -2.76 4.67
N THR A 257 -4.29 -3.54 5.48
CA THR A 257 -5.52 -4.24 5.12
C THR A 257 -6.68 -3.58 5.86
N LYS A 258 -7.92 -3.90 5.44
CA LYS A 258 -9.15 -3.34 6.01
C LYS A 258 -9.20 -3.48 7.54
N GLU A 259 -8.52 -4.49 8.06
CA GLU A 259 -8.42 -4.81 9.49
C GLU A 259 -7.43 -3.94 10.28
N SER A 260 -6.39 -3.33 9.67
CA SER A 260 -5.34 -2.61 10.41
C SER A 260 -5.60 -1.10 10.61
N ALA A 261 -6.44 -0.50 9.77
CA ALA A 261 -6.69 0.94 9.74
C ALA A 261 -8.16 1.33 9.92
N GLY A 262 -9.08 0.36 9.97
CA GLY A 262 -10.51 0.59 10.16
C GLY A 262 -11.05 1.69 9.22
N ALA A 263 -11.65 2.73 9.79
CA ALA A 263 -12.19 3.87 9.04
C ALA A 263 -11.16 4.70 8.23
N LEU A 264 -9.85 4.58 8.55
CA LEU A 264 -8.76 5.29 7.86
C LEU A 264 -8.09 4.44 6.78
N TYR A 265 -8.51 3.19 6.59
CA TYR A 265 -7.92 2.26 5.61
C TYR A 265 -7.86 2.86 4.21
N HIS A 266 -9.00 3.32 3.69
CA HIS A 266 -9.05 3.91 2.35
C HIS A 266 -8.26 5.21 2.25
N GLN A 267 -8.13 5.97 3.35
CA GLN A 267 -7.34 7.21 3.35
C GLN A 267 -5.84 6.94 3.28
N GLN A 268 -5.34 5.95 4.03
CA GLN A 268 -3.94 5.55 3.97
C GLN A 268 -3.60 4.85 2.66
N LEU A 269 -4.49 3.97 2.20
CA LEU A 269 -4.36 3.33 0.89
C LEU A 269 -4.33 4.36 -0.24
N ALA A 270 -5.13 5.42 -0.16
CA ALA A 270 -5.11 6.50 -1.15
C ALA A 270 -3.74 7.19 -1.20
N ARG A 271 -3.13 7.51 -0.06
CA ARG A 271 -1.80 8.13 -0.01
C ARG A 271 -0.70 7.19 -0.50
N GLU A 272 -0.78 5.91 -0.13
CA GLU A 272 0.16 4.89 -0.59
C GLU A 272 0.08 4.69 -2.12
N LEU A 273 -1.14 4.57 -2.66
CA LEU A 273 -1.37 4.45 -4.10
C LEU A 273 -0.88 5.69 -4.84
N ALA A 274 -1.07 6.88 -4.29
CA ALA A 274 -0.58 8.12 -4.89
C ALA A 274 0.93 8.13 -5.08
N ASP A 275 1.69 7.66 -4.07
CA ASP A 275 3.14 7.56 -4.16
C ASP A 275 3.58 6.46 -5.14
N PHE A 276 2.91 5.31 -5.10
CA PHE A 276 3.21 4.19 -5.99
C PHE A 276 3.00 4.55 -7.45
N VAL A 277 1.90 5.24 -7.78
CA VAL A 277 1.49 5.50 -9.16
C VAL A 277 2.37 6.53 -9.86
N LYS A 278 3.12 7.39 -9.14
CA LYS A 278 4.01 8.39 -9.76
C LYS A 278 4.94 7.79 -10.82
N LEU A 279 5.67 6.73 -10.47
CA LEU A 279 6.66 6.12 -11.37
C LEU A 279 6.00 5.38 -12.57
N PRO A 280 4.98 4.53 -12.40
CA PRO A 280 4.22 3.97 -13.52
C PRO A 280 3.59 5.02 -14.42
N LEU A 281 3.09 6.12 -13.85
CA LEU A 281 2.41 7.18 -14.58
C LEU A 281 3.39 7.99 -15.45
N GLU A 282 4.58 8.32 -14.93
CA GLU A 282 5.65 8.95 -15.71
C GLU A 282 6.10 8.07 -16.88
N LYS A 283 6.22 6.76 -16.66
CA LYS A 283 6.55 5.79 -17.72
C LYS A 283 5.45 5.66 -18.77
N ALA A 284 4.20 5.86 -18.38
CA ALA A 284 3.02 5.72 -19.24
C ALA A 284 2.56 7.05 -19.87
N GLY A 285 3.44 8.05 -19.99
CA GLY A 285 3.09 9.31 -20.68
C GLY A 285 2.04 10.16 -19.94
N GLY A 286 1.88 9.93 -18.64
CA GLY A 286 1.05 10.74 -17.74
C GLY A 286 -0.42 10.31 -17.63
N MET A 287 -0.81 9.20 -18.25
CA MET A 287 -2.14 8.60 -18.11
C MET A 287 -2.09 7.06 -18.14
N ILE A 288 -2.78 6.41 -17.19
CA ILE A 288 -2.83 4.95 -17.08
C ILE A 288 -4.23 4.48 -16.73
N ALA A 289 -4.63 3.30 -17.22
CA ALA A 289 -5.93 2.74 -16.89
C ALA A 289 -5.97 2.28 -15.42
N LEU A 290 -7.12 2.43 -14.76
CA LEU A 290 -7.29 2.01 -13.36
C LEU A 290 -7.03 0.51 -13.19
N ILE A 291 -7.42 -0.30 -14.18
CA ILE A 291 -7.20 -1.75 -14.22
C ILE A 291 -5.71 -2.11 -14.24
N ASP A 292 -4.89 -1.33 -14.96
CA ASP A 292 -3.46 -1.58 -15.07
C ASP A 292 -2.77 -1.23 -13.76
N VAL A 293 -3.19 -0.13 -13.12
CA VAL A 293 -2.72 0.24 -11.78
C VAL A 293 -3.07 -0.82 -10.75
N TYR A 294 -4.28 -1.36 -10.78
CA TYR A 294 -4.68 -2.46 -9.91
C TYR A 294 -3.74 -3.67 -10.07
N CYS A 295 -3.47 -4.08 -11.31
CA CYS A 295 -2.57 -5.19 -11.61
C CYS A 295 -1.13 -4.89 -11.16
N LEU A 296 -0.59 -3.71 -11.48
CA LEU A 296 0.76 -3.29 -11.12
C LEU A 296 0.96 -3.23 -9.60
N TYR A 297 -0.01 -2.65 -8.90
CA TYR A 297 0.06 -2.47 -7.45
C TYR A 297 -0.01 -3.81 -6.71
N ASN A 298 -0.96 -4.68 -7.08
CA ASN A 298 -1.07 -6.01 -6.49
C ASN A 298 0.14 -6.90 -6.81
N ARG A 299 0.70 -6.77 -8.02
CA ARG A 299 1.94 -7.46 -8.40
C ARG A 299 3.14 -6.96 -7.60
N ALA A 300 3.22 -5.67 -7.32
CA ALA A 300 4.29 -5.08 -6.50
C ALA A 300 4.17 -5.45 -5.02
N ARG A 301 2.95 -5.56 -4.48
CA ARG A 301 2.69 -6.00 -3.10
C ARG A 301 3.05 -7.47 -2.85
N GLY A 302 2.75 -8.36 -3.80
CA GLY A 302 3.05 -9.80 -3.73
C GLY A 302 2.18 -10.60 -2.73
N THR A 303 2.03 -10.11 -1.50
CA THR A 303 1.12 -10.65 -0.47
C THR A 303 0.22 -9.54 0.06
N ALA A 304 -0.94 -9.89 0.64
CA ALA A 304 -1.99 -8.93 1.06
C ALA A 304 -2.53 -8.07 -0.10
N LEU A 305 -3.15 -8.77 -1.07
CA LEU A 305 -3.80 -8.17 -2.23
C LEU A 305 -4.96 -7.27 -1.79
N ILE A 306 -5.15 -6.18 -2.53
CA ILE A 306 -6.32 -5.32 -2.36
C ILE A 306 -7.42 -5.72 -3.34
N SER A 307 -8.68 -5.52 -2.95
CA SER A 307 -9.82 -5.73 -3.85
C SER A 307 -9.95 -4.58 -4.85
N PRO A 308 -10.59 -4.80 -6.02
CA PRO A 308 -10.84 -3.72 -6.98
C PRO A 308 -11.67 -2.58 -6.40
N GLU A 309 -12.63 -2.90 -5.52
CA GLU A 309 -13.51 -1.93 -4.88
C GLU A 309 -12.75 -1.04 -3.90
N ASP A 310 -11.83 -1.63 -3.11
CA ASP A 310 -11.02 -0.87 -2.15
C ASP A 310 -10.06 0.09 -2.87
N LEU A 311 -9.49 -0.33 -4.01
CA LEU A 311 -8.66 0.52 -4.86
C LEU A 311 -9.47 1.69 -5.42
N LEU A 312 -10.67 1.42 -5.95
CA LEU A 312 -11.57 2.47 -6.46
C LEU A 312 -11.89 3.49 -5.36
N GLN A 313 -12.31 3.03 -4.17
CA GLN A 313 -12.62 3.90 -3.05
C GLN A 313 -11.42 4.76 -2.63
N ALA A 314 -10.22 4.17 -2.58
CA ALA A 314 -9.00 4.91 -2.31
C ALA A 314 -8.72 6.00 -3.36
N CYS A 315 -8.88 5.68 -4.65
CA CYS A 315 -8.70 6.66 -5.73
C CYS A 315 -9.73 7.80 -5.71
N THR A 316 -10.99 7.53 -5.32
CA THR A 316 -12.02 8.59 -5.20
C THR A 316 -11.71 9.60 -4.09
N LEU A 317 -10.92 9.20 -3.08
CA LEU A 317 -10.54 10.09 -1.99
C LEU A 317 -9.47 11.12 -2.41
N TRP A 318 -8.81 10.95 -3.57
CA TRP A 318 -7.81 11.91 -4.06
C TRP A 318 -8.38 13.29 -4.38
N GLU A 319 -9.69 13.43 -4.57
CA GLU A 319 -10.31 14.76 -4.69
C GLU A 319 -10.24 15.57 -3.39
N LYS A 320 -10.19 14.88 -2.24
CA LYS A 320 -10.14 15.50 -0.90
C LYS A 320 -8.73 15.73 -0.40
N PHE A 321 -7.73 15.12 -1.03
CA PHE A 321 -6.33 15.24 -0.66
C PHE A 321 -5.58 16.06 -1.71
N ASP A 322 -4.63 16.90 -1.28
CA ASP A 322 -3.79 17.65 -2.22
C ASP A 322 -2.66 16.78 -2.78
N VAL A 323 -3.04 15.87 -3.69
CA VAL A 323 -2.14 14.93 -4.34
C VAL A 323 -1.96 15.33 -5.81
N SER A 324 -0.79 15.06 -6.40
CA SER A 324 -0.48 15.32 -7.81
C SER A 324 -1.23 14.44 -8.82
N VAL A 325 -2.00 13.44 -8.37
CA VAL A 325 -2.76 12.53 -9.23
C VAL A 325 -4.26 12.72 -9.04
N MET A 326 -5.03 12.37 -10.07
CA MET A 326 -6.49 12.41 -10.03
C MET A 326 -7.10 11.20 -10.75
N LEU A 327 -8.28 10.78 -10.28
CA LEU A 327 -9.12 9.79 -10.96
C LEU A 327 -10.02 10.51 -11.96
N ARG A 328 -10.04 10.03 -13.21
CA ARG A 328 -10.90 10.54 -14.27
C ARG A 328 -11.72 9.41 -14.87
N LYS A 329 -12.95 9.73 -15.28
CA LYS A 329 -13.84 8.82 -16.01
C LYS A 329 -14.11 9.39 -17.40
N PHE A 330 -13.94 8.57 -18.44
CA PHE A 330 -14.34 8.88 -19.82
C PHE A 330 -15.82 8.55 -20.04
N ASP A 331 -16.40 9.10 -21.12
CA ASP A 331 -17.79 8.87 -21.50
C ASP A 331 -18.10 7.40 -21.81
N SER A 332 -17.10 6.64 -22.27
CA SER A 332 -17.18 5.20 -22.45
C SER A 332 -17.31 4.41 -21.14
N GLY A 333 -17.12 5.07 -19.99
CA GLY A 333 -17.10 4.47 -18.66
C GLY A 333 -15.71 4.00 -18.22
N VAL A 334 -14.70 4.07 -19.10
CA VAL A 334 -13.31 3.74 -18.75
C VAL A 334 -12.79 4.71 -17.70
N MET A 335 -12.23 4.18 -16.62
CA MET A 335 -11.63 4.95 -15.54
C MET A 335 -10.11 4.92 -15.66
N VAL A 336 -9.51 6.11 -15.55
CA VAL A 336 -8.07 6.32 -15.70
C VAL A 336 -7.54 7.18 -14.57
N ILE A 337 -6.25 7.02 -14.31
CA ILE A 337 -5.49 7.86 -13.40
C ILE A 337 -4.62 8.79 -14.25
N GLN A 338 -4.71 10.09 -13.99
CA GLN A 338 -4.01 11.14 -14.74
C GLN A 338 -3.23 12.03 -13.76
N ASN A 339 -2.11 12.57 -14.22
CA ASN A 339 -1.37 13.59 -13.47
C ASN A 339 -2.13 14.94 -13.57
N LYS A 340 -2.34 15.63 -12.44
CA LYS A 340 -2.97 16.96 -12.42
C LYS A 340 -2.18 18.00 -13.24
N ALA A 341 -0.88 17.82 -13.39
CA ALA A 341 -0.04 18.70 -14.20
C ALA A 341 -0.36 18.63 -15.70
N GLN A 342 -0.94 17.52 -16.17
CA GLN A 342 -1.21 17.31 -17.59
C GLN A 342 -2.61 17.82 -17.93
N ARG A 343 -2.67 18.97 -18.60
CA ARG A 343 -3.93 19.54 -19.10
C ARG A 343 -4.34 18.89 -20.41
N ASP A 344 -5.64 18.74 -20.58
CA ASP A 344 -6.24 18.21 -21.81
C ASP A 344 -5.89 19.09 -23.02
N GLU A 345 -5.76 20.39 -22.83
CA GLU A 345 -5.35 21.35 -23.86
C GLU A 345 -4.00 20.99 -24.51
N GLU A 346 -3.02 20.55 -23.71
CA GLU A 346 -1.69 20.18 -24.19
C GLU A 346 -1.73 18.85 -24.96
N VAL A 347 -2.56 17.92 -24.50
CA VAL A 347 -2.80 16.64 -25.19
C VAL A 347 -3.48 16.90 -26.53
N PHE A 348 -4.50 17.73 -26.56
CA PHE A 348 -5.20 18.10 -27.79
C PHE A 348 -4.30 18.87 -28.77
N ALA A 349 -3.44 19.77 -28.29
CA ALA A 349 -2.45 20.45 -29.12
C ALA A 349 -1.50 19.46 -29.81
N ARG A 350 -1.04 18.41 -29.09
CA ARG A 350 -0.21 17.34 -29.67
C ARG A 350 -0.97 16.51 -30.71
N ILE A 351 -2.23 16.18 -30.45
CA ILE A 351 -3.10 15.47 -31.41
C ILE A 351 -3.31 16.31 -32.68
N VAL A 352 -3.59 17.60 -32.55
CA VAL A 352 -3.74 18.51 -33.69
C VAL A 352 -2.45 18.63 -34.48
N SER A 353 -1.30 18.77 -33.81
CA SER A 353 0.02 18.80 -34.46
C SER A 353 0.30 17.49 -35.23
N LEU A 354 -0.09 16.34 -34.68
CA LEU A 354 -0.01 15.06 -35.36
C LEU A 354 -0.91 15.04 -36.61
N ALA A 355 -2.13 15.60 -36.51
CA ALA A 355 -3.11 15.62 -37.59
C ALA A 355 -2.72 16.54 -38.75
N GLN A 356 -1.87 17.54 -38.48
CA GLN A 356 -1.37 18.48 -39.49
C GLN A 356 -0.16 17.96 -40.28
N LYS A 357 0.42 16.81 -39.90
CA LYS A 357 1.52 16.20 -40.67
C LYS A 357 1.03 15.79 -42.07
N PRO A 358 1.85 15.94 -43.12
CA PRO A 358 1.43 15.68 -44.50
C PRO A 358 0.97 14.24 -44.73
N GLU A 359 1.56 13.27 -44.04
CA GLU A 359 1.13 11.87 -44.09
C GLU A 359 -0.25 11.69 -43.43
N ALA A 360 -0.43 12.23 -42.22
CA ALA A 360 -1.68 12.15 -41.46
C ALA A 360 -2.85 12.88 -42.14
N LEU A 361 -2.58 13.96 -42.87
CA LEU A 361 -3.58 14.66 -43.69
C LEU A 361 -4.12 13.80 -44.83
N ARG A 362 -3.32 12.86 -45.34
CA ARG A 362 -3.72 11.94 -46.43
C ARG A 362 -4.36 10.68 -45.89
N THR A 363 -3.68 10.00 -44.96
CA THR A 363 -4.06 8.67 -44.50
C THR A 363 -4.85 8.67 -43.20
N GLY A 364 -4.98 9.81 -42.51
CA GLY A 364 -5.63 9.89 -41.21
C GLY A 364 -4.79 9.26 -40.09
N ILE A 365 -5.15 9.59 -38.85
CA ILE A 365 -4.49 9.10 -37.65
C ILE A 365 -5.24 7.87 -37.13
N SER A 366 -4.53 6.76 -36.94
CA SER A 366 -5.07 5.63 -36.19
C SER A 366 -4.88 5.82 -34.68
N PRO A 367 -5.67 5.15 -33.82
CA PRO A 367 -5.42 5.14 -32.37
C PRO A 367 -4.01 4.69 -32.00
N SER A 368 -3.37 3.81 -32.79
CA SER A 368 -2.00 3.35 -32.58
C SER A 368 -0.97 4.45 -32.86
N ASP A 369 -1.19 5.26 -33.90
CA ASP A 369 -0.29 6.38 -34.23
C ASP A 369 -0.36 7.48 -33.16
N ALA A 370 -1.56 7.75 -32.67
CA ALA A 370 -1.78 8.65 -31.54
C ALA A 370 -1.13 8.10 -30.26
N ALA A 371 -1.23 6.79 -30.00
CA ALA A 371 -0.59 6.14 -28.87
C ALA A 371 0.93 6.31 -28.86
N LEU A 372 1.58 6.07 -30.01
CA LEU A 372 3.02 6.27 -30.17
C LEU A 372 3.43 7.73 -29.95
N THR A 373 2.64 8.66 -30.47
CA THR A 373 2.92 10.09 -30.34
C THR A 373 2.73 10.59 -28.91
N LEU A 374 1.71 10.11 -28.21
CA LEU A 374 1.35 10.53 -26.85
C LEU A 374 2.14 9.78 -25.77
N GLY A 375 2.63 8.57 -26.07
CA GLY A 375 3.31 7.70 -25.11
C GLY A 375 2.34 6.96 -24.17
N ILE A 376 1.11 6.72 -24.60
CA ILE A 376 0.03 6.09 -23.81
C ILE A 376 -0.46 4.81 -24.47
N ALA A 377 -1.25 4.01 -23.75
CA ALA A 377 -1.84 2.78 -24.32
C ALA A 377 -2.82 3.09 -25.47
N PRO A 378 -2.89 2.25 -26.53
CA PRO A 378 -3.80 2.46 -27.68
C PRO A 378 -5.28 2.63 -27.32
N ALA A 379 -5.76 1.90 -26.31
CA ALA A 379 -7.11 2.05 -25.81
C ALA A 379 -7.37 3.47 -25.26
N LEU A 380 -6.41 4.04 -24.52
CA LEU A 380 -6.51 5.39 -23.97
C LEU A 380 -6.36 6.46 -25.05
N ALA A 381 -5.48 6.23 -26.03
CA ALA A 381 -5.35 7.10 -27.19
C ALA A 381 -6.65 7.19 -27.99
N LYS A 382 -7.38 6.07 -28.13
CA LYS A 382 -8.71 6.06 -28.73
C LYS A 382 -9.69 6.95 -27.96
N GLU A 383 -9.76 6.85 -26.64
CA GLU A 383 -10.64 7.69 -25.80
C GLU A 383 -10.29 9.18 -25.91
N GLN A 384 -9.00 9.51 -25.98
CA GLN A 384 -8.56 10.89 -26.18
C GLN A 384 -8.96 11.44 -27.55
N LEU A 385 -8.86 10.63 -28.61
CA LEU A 385 -9.31 11.01 -29.96
C LEU A 385 -10.83 11.21 -30.01
N LEU A 386 -11.61 10.34 -29.35
CA LEU A 386 -13.06 10.49 -29.22
C LEU A 386 -13.43 11.76 -28.43
N THR A 387 -12.67 12.08 -27.38
CA THR A 387 -12.86 13.33 -26.63
C THR A 387 -12.52 14.55 -27.50
N ALA A 388 -11.42 14.52 -28.24
CA ALA A 388 -11.05 15.58 -29.17
C ALA A 388 -12.09 15.80 -30.29
N GLU A 389 -12.73 14.73 -30.74
CA GLU A 389 -13.86 14.79 -31.67
C GLU A 389 -15.11 15.41 -31.04
N SER A 390 -15.45 15.07 -29.80
CA SER A 390 -16.61 15.67 -29.12
C SER A 390 -16.49 17.19 -29.00
N ILE A 391 -15.26 17.69 -28.88
CA ILE A 391 -14.93 19.12 -28.88
C ILE A 391 -14.90 19.68 -30.31
N GLY A 392 -14.85 18.83 -31.34
CA GLY A 392 -14.86 19.16 -32.76
C GLY A 392 -13.48 19.44 -33.37
N LEU A 393 -12.38 18.99 -32.77
CA LEU A 393 -11.03 19.20 -33.29
C LEU A 393 -10.68 18.24 -34.44
N VAL A 394 -11.17 17.01 -34.35
CA VAL A 394 -10.98 15.94 -35.33
C VAL A 394 -12.31 15.33 -35.73
N CYS A 395 -12.36 14.68 -36.88
CA CYS A 395 -13.51 13.96 -37.40
C CYS A 395 -13.17 12.49 -37.55
N ARG A 396 -14.09 11.60 -37.17
CA ARG A 396 -13.93 10.15 -37.39
C ARG A 396 -14.30 9.76 -38.82
N ASP A 397 -13.55 8.83 -39.39
CA ASP A 397 -13.90 8.05 -40.57
C ASP A 397 -13.92 6.56 -40.19
N VAL A 398 -15.04 5.91 -40.49
CA VAL A 398 -15.27 4.49 -40.19
C VAL A 398 -15.52 3.79 -41.52
N SER A 399 -14.47 3.19 -42.06
CA SER A 399 -14.53 2.45 -43.31
C SER A 399 -14.12 0.99 -43.08
N PRO A 400 -14.40 0.07 -44.04
CA PRO A 400 -13.87 -1.29 -43.99
C PRO A 400 -12.33 -1.33 -43.89
N ASP A 401 -11.68 -0.28 -44.41
CA ASP A 401 -10.22 -0.12 -44.41
C ASP A 401 -9.66 0.33 -43.04
N GLY A 402 -10.53 0.80 -42.13
CA GLY A 402 -10.18 1.02 -40.73
C GLY A 402 -10.90 2.15 -40.03
N PHE A 403 -10.53 2.35 -38.76
CA PHE A 403 -11.02 3.41 -37.89
C PHE A 403 -9.97 4.52 -37.78
N ARG A 404 -10.23 5.66 -38.42
CA ARG A 404 -9.26 6.75 -38.60
C ARG A 404 -9.83 8.08 -38.17
N PHE A 405 -8.96 9.00 -37.76
CA PHE A 405 -9.31 10.37 -37.41
C PHE A 405 -8.59 11.36 -38.31
N TYR A 406 -9.31 12.37 -38.76
CA TYR A 406 -8.79 13.45 -39.61
C TYR A 406 -8.96 14.79 -38.90
N ILE A 407 -8.13 15.77 -39.25
CA ILE A 407 -8.35 17.13 -38.75
C ILE A 407 -9.71 17.66 -39.24
N ASN A 408 -10.43 18.37 -38.37
CA ASN A 408 -11.75 18.88 -38.72
C ASN A 408 -11.65 20.08 -39.67
N LEU A 409 -11.69 19.80 -40.97
CA LEU A 409 -11.71 20.80 -42.04
C LEU A 409 -13.04 21.56 -42.14
N PHE A 410 -14.14 20.98 -41.64
CA PHE A 410 -15.48 21.59 -41.74
C PHE A 410 -15.58 22.90 -40.97
N ARG A 411 -14.72 23.13 -39.97
CA ARG A 411 -14.64 24.41 -39.24
C ARG A 411 -14.20 25.59 -40.09
N GLU A 412 -13.49 25.34 -41.18
CA GLU A 412 -13.01 26.41 -42.06
C GLU A 412 -14.00 26.80 -43.15
N ILE A 413 -15.02 25.97 -43.36
CA ILE A 413 -16.04 26.19 -44.39
C ILE A 413 -17.02 27.24 -43.87
N ASP A 414 -17.08 28.39 -44.55
CA ASP A 414 -18.12 29.38 -44.29
C ASP A 414 -19.43 28.92 -44.96
N THR A 415 -20.49 28.76 -44.18
CA THR A 415 -21.81 28.37 -44.69
C THR A 415 -22.44 29.43 -45.58
N ASN A 416 -21.98 30.69 -45.49
CA ASN A 416 -22.48 31.81 -46.30
C ASN A 416 -21.70 31.96 -47.62
N ASP A 417 -20.48 31.42 -47.70
CA ASP A 417 -19.66 31.43 -48.92
C ASP A 417 -18.80 30.18 -49.00
N ILE A 418 -19.36 29.13 -49.60
CA ILE A 418 -18.72 27.82 -49.79
C ILE A 418 -17.50 27.86 -50.72
N TYR A 419 -17.29 28.96 -51.46
CA TYR A 419 -16.16 29.13 -52.37
C TYR A 419 -14.99 29.88 -51.71
N LEU A 420 -15.20 30.48 -50.54
CA LEU A 420 -14.18 31.23 -49.82
C LEU A 420 -13.25 30.29 -49.03
N ILE A 421 -12.13 29.91 -49.63
CA ILE A 421 -11.07 29.17 -48.93
C ILE A 421 -10.25 30.18 -48.11
N LYS A 422 -10.32 30.11 -46.78
CA LYS A 422 -9.45 30.89 -45.88
C LYS A 422 -7.98 30.52 -46.13
N LYS A 423 -7.15 31.52 -46.46
CA LYS A 423 -5.69 31.39 -46.53
C LYS A 423 -5.03 32.33 -45.51
N PRO A 424 -4.10 31.85 -44.66
CA PRO A 424 -3.68 30.46 -44.45
C PRO A 424 -4.62 29.64 -43.55
N GLY A 425 -4.80 28.35 -43.82
CA GLY A 425 -5.62 27.43 -43.01
C GLY A 425 -5.36 25.93 -43.31
N PRO A 426 -5.67 25.00 -42.39
CA PRO A 426 -5.57 23.55 -42.58
C PRO A 426 -6.13 22.99 -43.89
N PHE A 427 -7.19 23.58 -44.47
CA PHE A 427 -7.72 23.18 -45.78
C PHE A 427 -6.72 23.44 -46.92
N HIS A 428 -6.00 24.57 -46.88
CA HIS A 428 -4.94 24.86 -47.85
C HIS A 428 -3.75 23.91 -47.70
N ALA A 429 -3.37 23.57 -46.46
CA ALA A 429 -2.32 22.60 -46.18
C ALA A 429 -2.69 21.20 -46.70
N TRP A 430 -3.95 20.78 -46.51
CA TRP A 430 -4.50 19.54 -47.05
C TRP A 430 -4.49 19.51 -48.58
N LEU A 431 -4.95 20.58 -49.25
CA LEU A 431 -4.89 20.70 -50.72
C LEU A 431 -3.46 20.58 -51.26
N SER A 432 -2.50 21.21 -50.56
CA SER A 432 -1.08 21.16 -50.92
C SER A 432 -0.52 19.75 -50.73
N ALA A 433 -0.90 19.07 -49.64
CA ALA A 433 -0.51 17.70 -49.37
C ALA A 433 -1.07 16.73 -50.42
N ILE A 434 -2.28 16.91 -50.95
CA ILE A 434 -2.84 16.02 -51.98
C ILE A 434 -2.28 16.32 -53.39
N SER A 435 -2.00 17.59 -53.69
CA SER A 435 -1.48 18.00 -55.00
C SER A 435 -0.05 17.52 -55.28
N LEU A 436 0.75 17.28 -54.23
CA LEU A 436 2.12 16.74 -54.33
C LEU A 436 2.20 15.26 -54.73
N SER A 437 1.07 14.57 -54.96
CA SER A 437 1.00 13.16 -55.38
C SER A 437 0.45 12.96 -56.80
N GLY A 438 0.32 14.03 -57.59
CA GLY A 438 -0.04 13.98 -59.01
C GLY A 438 1.16 13.76 -59.91
#